data_AF-A0A3C0AVK3-F1
#
_entry.id   AF-A0A3C0AVK3-F1
#
_cell.length_a   1.000
_cell.length_b   1.000
_cell.length_c   1.000
_cell.angle_alpha   90.00
_cell.angle_beta   90.00
_cell.angle_gamma   90.00
#
_symmetry.space_group_name_H-M   'P 1'
#
loop_
_entity.id
_entity.type
_entity.pdbx_description
1 polymer ?
#
loop_
_entity_poly.entity_id
_entity_poly.type
_entity_poly.pdbx_seq_one_letter_code
_entity_poly.pdbx_strand_id
1 'polypeptide(L)'
;MDMNGKTAIVAGLGVSGQSMMQVLASRAGKVIGVDEKKPDADLHSFDQIDWDNVDLVMTSPVFNPRTPFILEAQRRGIPVMSEVELAWQLRVDCDATGEPARWIGITGTNG
;
A
#
# COMPACT_ATOMS: atom_id res chain seq x y z
N MET A 1 -3.08 -11.89 -0.89
CA MET A 1 -1.90 -11.98 -1.76
C MET A 1 -0.73 -12.48 -0.93
N ASP A 2 0.11 -13.38 -1.46
CA ASP A 2 1.39 -13.68 -0.80
C ASP A 2 2.37 -12.53 -1.05
N MET A 3 2.87 -11.94 0.03
CA MET A 3 3.80 -10.82 0.04
C MET A 3 5.21 -11.24 0.47
N ASN A 4 5.40 -12.51 0.82
CA ASN A 4 6.66 -13.00 1.32
C ASN A 4 7.77 -12.81 0.27
N GLY A 5 8.91 -12.27 0.69
CA GLY A 5 10.05 -11.98 -0.19
C GLY A 5 9.86 -10.81 -1.18
N LYS A 6 8.68 -10.19 -1.24
CA LYS A 6 8.41 -9.08 -2.17
C LYS A 6 8.93 -7.74 -1.67
N THR A 7 9.25 -6.85 -2.61
CA THR A 7 9.56 -5.44 -2.34
C THR A 7 8.33 -4.56 -2.57
N ALA A 8 7.87 -3.91 -1.50
CA ALA A 8 6.73 -3.01 -1.52
C ALA A 8 7.17 -1.54 -1.44
N ILE A 9 6.64 -0.70 -2.32
CA ILE A 9 6.67 0.76 -2.17
C ILE A 9 5.47 1.20 -1.35
N VAL A 10 5.65 2.10 -0.38
CA VAL A 10 4.56 2.81 0.30
C VAL A 10 4.67 4.30 -0.04
N ALA A 11 3.77 4.77 -0.91
CA ALA A 11 3.71 6.15 -1.34
C ALA A 11 2.89 7.01 -0.36
N GLY A 12 3.56 8.01 0.22
CA GLY A 12 3.02 8.96 1.20
C GLY A 12 2.98 8.40 2.61
N LEU A 13 3.66 9.07 3.54
CA LEU A 13 3.91 8.61 4.91
C LEU A 13 3.11 9.42 5.96
N GLY A 14 1.87 9.77 5.61
CA GLY A 14 0.85 10.23 6.56
C GLY A 14 0.34 9.10 7.46
N VAL A 15 -0.85 9.26 8.06
CA VAL A 15 -1.42 8.25 8.98
C VAL A 15 -1.57 6.88 8.31
N SER A 16 -2.25 6.81 7.17
CA SER A 16 -2.43 5.58 6.39
C SER A 16 -1.11 4.97 5.92
N GLY A 17 -0.16 5.80 5.47
CA GLY A 17 1.15 5.33 5.04
C GLY A 17 1.92 4.63 6.15
N GLN A 18 1.97 5.24 7.32
CA GLN A 18 2.64 4.68 8.50
C GLN A 18 1.98 3.37 8.97
N SER A 19 0.65 3.30 8.94
CA SER A 19 -0.11 2.06 9.18
C SER A 19 0.32 0.94 8.21
N MET A 20 0.37 1.23 6.90
CA MET A 20 0.82 0.27 5.89
C MET A 20 2.28 -0.15 6.08
N MET A 21 3.19 0.79 6.41
CA MET A 21 4.59 0.47 6.72
C MET A 21 4.69 -0.55 7.86
N GLN A 22 3.96 -0.32 8.96
CA GLN A 22 3.96 -1.22 10.13
C GLN A 22 3.42 -2.61 9.80
N VAL A 23 2.31 -2.68 9.07
CA VAL A 23 1.68 -3.94 8.70
C VAL A 23 2.56 -4.74 7.72
N LEU A 24 3.20 -4.07 6.77
CA LEU A 24 4.05 -4.72 5.77
C LEU A 24 5.42 -5.12 6.29
N ALA A 25 5.95 -4.46 7.32
CA ALA A 25 7.28 -4.71 7.86
C ALA A 25 7.54 -6.18 8.26
N SER A 26 6.49 -6.92 8.65
CA SER A 26 6.58 -8.34 9.02
C SER A 26 6.09 -9.31 7.93
N ARG A 27 5.61 -8.78 6.78
CA ARG A 27 4.90 -9.57 5.75
C ARG A 27 5.57 -9.50 4.38
N ALA A 28 6.26 -8.39 4.09
CA ALA A 28 7.03 -8.20 2.86
C ALA A 28 8.51 -8.53 3.10
N GLY A 29 9.24 -8.87 2.04
CA GLY A 29 10.69 -9.03 2.11
C GLY A 29 11.41 -7.69 2.30
N LYS A 30 10.88 -6.63 1.69
CA LYS A 30 11.37 -5.26 1.80
C LYS A 30 10.21 -4.28 1.70
N VAL A 31 10.23 -3.22 2.50
CA VAL A 31 9.28 -2.12 2.42
C VAL A 31 10.07 -0.83 2.30
N ILE A 32 9.69 0.02 1.35
CA ILE A 32 10.35 1.30 1.06
C ILE A 32 9.29 2.40 1.12
N GLY A 33 9.39 3.29 2.10
CA GLY A 33 8.55 4.47 2.22
C GLY A 33 9.04 5.61 1.33
N VAL A 34 8.13 6.19 0.56
CA VAL A 34 8.44 7.32 -0.34
C VAL A 34 7.56 8.52 0.05
N ASP A 35 8.19 9.60 0.47
CA ASP A 35 7.50 10.85 0.81
C ASP A 35 8.45 12.05 0.67
N GLU A 36 8.01 13.05 -0.08
CA GLU A 36 8.81 14.23 -0.41
C GLU A 36 9.05 15.18 0.77
N LYS A 37 8.23 15.08 1.84
CA LYS A 37 8.23 16.03 2.96
C LYS A 37 8.65 15.41 4.28
N LYS A 38 8.54 14.09 4.42
CA LYS A 38 8.88 13.37 5.65
C LYS A 38 10.39 13.11 5.70
N PRO A 39 11.11 13.60 6.72
CA PRO A 39 12.57 13.45 6.81
C PRO A 39 13.01 12.00 7.08
N ASP A 40 12.11 11.17 7.58
CA ASP A 40 12.30 9.76 7.90
C ASP A 40 11.89 8.80 6.76
N ALA A 41 11.54 9.34 5.58
CA ALA A 41 11.26 8.51 4.40
C ALA A 41 12.55 7.87 3.85
N ASP A 42 12.43 6.66 3.31
CA ASP A 42 13.56 5.98 2.65
C ASP A 42 13.96 6.70 1.35
N LEU A 43 12.96 7.20 0.61
CA LEU A 43 13.12 7.99 -0.61
C LEU A 43 12.31 9.29 -0.49
N HIS A 44 12.88 10.39 -0.98
CA HIS A 44 12.23 11.71 -0.98
C HIS A 44 11.77 12.15 -2.38
N SER A 45 11.92 11.31 -3.39
CA SER A 45 11.34 11.50 -4.72
C SER A 45 10.92 10.17 -5.32
N PHE A 46 9.80 10.18 -6.04
CA PHE A 46 9.32 9.02 -6.79
C PHE A 46 10.24 8.64 -7.96
N ASP A 47 11.09 9.56 -8.41
CA ASP A 47 12.09 9.30 -9.47
C ASP A 47 13.25 8.43 -8.97
N GLN A 48 13.38 8.26 -7.65
CA GLN A 48 14.41 7.42 -7.03
C GLN A 48 13.98 5.95 -6.92
N ILE A 49 12.74 5.62 -7.31
CA ILE A 49 12.24 4.25 -7.26
C ILE A 49 12.95 3.41 -8.31
N ASP A 50 13.65 2.38 -7.85
CA ASP A 50 14.19 1.32 -8.70
C ASP A 50 13.07 0.34 -9.09
N TRP A 51 12.36 0.69 -10.16
CA TRP A 51 11.19 -0.04 -10.63
C TRP A 51 11.47 -1.48 -11.09
N ASP A 52 12.72 -1.83 -11.36
CA ASP A 52 13.07 -3.20 -11.77
C ASP A 52 13.09 -4.16 -10.56
N ASN A 53 13.06 -3.61 -9.34
CA ASN A 53 13.06 -4.35 -8.07
C ASN A 53 11.81 -4.07 -7.21
N VAL A 54 10.68 -3.71 -7.82
CA VAL A 54 9.41 -3.43 -7.13
C VAL A 54 8.33 -4.43 -7.56
N ASP A 55 7.69 -5.06 -6.57
CA ASP A 55 6.64 -6.05 -6.80
C ASP A 55 5.22 -5.51 -6.52
N LEU A 56 5.10 -4.45 -5.71
CA LEU A 56 3.82 -3.82 -5.39
C LEU A 56 4.00 -2.35 -4.96
N VAL A 57 2.98 -1.54 -5.23
CA VAL A 57 2.86 -0.16 -4.76
C VAL A 57 1.63 -0.02 -3.89
N MET A 58 1.84 0.46 -2.67
CA MET A 58 0.79 0.92 -1.77
C MET A 58 0.65 2.43 -1.87
N THR A 59 -0.56 2.92 -2.06
CA THR A 59 -0.81 4.36 -2.21
C THR A 59 -1.81 4.86 -1.17
N SER A 60 -1.48 5.99 -0.55
CA SER A 60 -2.48 6.78 0.17
C SER A 60 -3.58 7.30 -0.78
N PRO A 61 -4.86 7.36 -0.37
CA PRO A 61 -5.96 7.82 -1.22
C PRO A 61 -5.83 9.28 -1.68
N VAL A 62 -4.92 10.06 -1.10
CA VAL A 62 -4.68 11.46 -1.47
C VAL A 62 -3.99 11.62 -2.83
N PHE A 63 -3.34 10.57 -3.34
CA PHE A 63 -2.73 10.62 -4.66
C PHE A 63 -3.79 10.51 -5.75
N ASN A 64 -3.74 11.45 -6.70
CA ASN A 64 -4.51 11.33 -7.94
C ASN A 64 -4.05 10.05 -8.66
N PRO A 65 -4.95 9.13 -9.08
CA PRO A 65 -4.56 7.90 -9.76
C PRO A 65 -3.79 8.10 -11.08
N ARG A 66 -3.74 9.34 -11.59
CA ARG A 66 -2.98 9.74 -12.78
C ARG A 66 -1.62 10.37 -12.45
N THR A 67 -1.13 10.29 -11.21
CA THR A 67 0.23 10.73 -10.90
C THR A 67 1.25 9.89 -11.67
N PRO A 68 2.39 10.47 -12.11
CA PRO A 68 3.36 9.76 -12.94
C PRO A 68 3.83 8.42 -12.36
N PHE A 69 4.10 8.33 -11.06
CA PHE A 69 4.58 7.08 -10.44
C PHE A 69 3.52 5.96 -10.43
N ILE A 70 2.23 6.31 -10.29
CA ILE A 70 1.13 5.33 -10.35
C ILE A 70 0.99 4.82 -11.78
N LEU A 71 1.04 5.74 -12.76
CA LEU A 71 0.99 5.37 -14.18
C LEU A 71 2.18 4.49 -14.57
N GLU A 72 3.38 4.74 -14.04
CA GLU A 72 4.55 3.93 -14.30
C GLU A 72 4.42 2.52 -13.71
N ALA A 73 3.94 2.40 -12.47
CA ALA A 73 3.64 1.10 -11.85
C ALA A 73 2.63 0.31 -12.72
N GLN A 74 1.54 0.96 -13.14
CA GLN A 74 0.53 0.34 -14.00
C GLN A 74 1.09 -0.08 -15.37
N ARG A 75 1.92 0.76 -16.00
CA ARG A 75 2.57 0.45 -17.28
C ARG A 75 3.45 -0.79 -17.20
N ARG A 76 4.06 -1.02 -16.04
CA ARG A 76 4.88 -2.20 -15.73
C ARG A 76 4.07 -3.41 -15.27
N GLY A 77 2.75 -3.26 -15.10
CA GLY A 77 1.90 -4.31 -14.55
C GLY A 77 2.10 -4.55 -13.05
N ILE A 78 2.74 -3.61 -12.35
CA ILE A 78 2.92 -3.68 -10.90
C ILE A 78 1.59 -3.34 -10.22
N PRO A 79 1.06 -4.20 -9.34
CA PRO A 79 -0.17 -3.93 -8.61
C PRO A 79 -0.08 -2.66 -7.77
N VAL A 80 -1.11 -1.81 -7.89
CA VAL A 80 -1.28 -0.60 -7.07
C VAL A 80 -2.47 -0.82 -6.13
N MET A 81 -2.23 -0.77 -4.82
CA MET A 81 -3.22 -1.08 -3.80
C MET A 81 -3.38 0.06 -2.80
N SER A 82 -4.58 0.19 -2.22
CA SER A 82 -4.85 1.10 -1.12
C SER A 82 -4.72 0.40 0.23
N GLU A 83 -4.70 1.18 1.32
CA GLU A 83 -4.78 0.63 2.69
C GLU A 83 -6.05 -0.22 2.90
N VAL A 84 -7.17 0.17 2.29
CA VAL A 84 -8.45 -0.56 2.40
C VAL A 84 -8.35 -1.93 1.72
N GLU A 85 -7.75 -1.99 0.53
CA GLU A 85 -7.51 -3.26 -0.18
C GLU A 85 -6.52 -4.14 0.60
N LEU A 86 -5.47 -3.56 1.17
CA LEU A 86 -4.55 -4.27 2.05
C LEU A 86 -5.30 -4.89 3.22
N ALA A 87 -6.08 -4.10 3.96
CA ALA A 87 -6.85 -4.58 5.09
C ALA A 87 -7.86 -5.68 4.70
N TRP A 88 -8.50 -5.56 3.53
CA TRP A 88 -9.40 -6.59 2.99
C TRP A 88 -8.68 -7.91 2.70
N GLN A 89 -7.47 -7.85 2.16
CA GLN A 89 -6.67 -9.04 1.85
C GLN A 89 -6.04 -9.70 3.08
N LEU A 90 -5.90 -8.95 4.19
CA LEU A 90 -5.30 -9.44 5.43
C LEU A 90 -6.30 -10.00 6.44
N ARG A 91 -7.58 -10.09 6.08
CA ARG A 91 -8.60 -10.64 6.97
C ARG A 91 -8.25 -12.09 7.33
N VAL A 92 -8.53 -12.43 8.58
CA VAL A 92 -8.32 -13.76 9.14
C VAL A 92 -9.66 -14.35 9.55
N ASP A 93 -9.74 -15.67 9.59
CA ASP A 93 -10.93 -16.36 10.04
C ASP A 93 -11.23 -16.02 11.50
N CYS A 94 -12.50 -15.80 11.80
CA CYS A 94 -12.96 -15.57 13.16
C CYS A 94 -13.24 -16.91 13.84
N ASP A 95 -12.82 -17.09 15.09
CA ASP A 95 -13.00 -18.33 15.86
C ASP A 95 -14.46 -18.82 15.92
N ALA A 96 -15.41 -17.88 15.91
CA ALA A 96 -16.84 -18.18 16.00
C ALA A 96 -17.44 -18.76 14.71
N THR A 97 -16.91 -18.39 13.54
CA THR A 97 -17.51 -18.73 12.23
C THR A 97 -16.60 -19.55 11.34
N GLY A 98 -15.29 -19.61 11.63
CA GLY A 98 -14.29 -20.24 10.76
C GLY A 98 -14.13 -19.53 9.42
N GLU A 99 -14.65 -18.31 9.30
CA GLU A 99 -14.61 -17.48 8.09
C GLU A 99 -14.26 -16.03 8.48
N PRO A 100 -13.72 -15.23 7.55
CA PRO A 100 -13.38 -13.84 7.86
C PRO A 100 -14.64 -12.99 8.11
N ALA A 101 -14.53 -12.02 9.01
CA ALA A 101 -15.62 -11.10 9.31
C ALA A 101 -16.16 -10.40 8.03
N ARG A 102 -17.49 -10.27 7.97
CA ARG A 102 -18.17 -9.54 6.90
C ARG A 102 -17.93 -8.04 7.05
N TRP A 103 -17.74 -7.35 5.93
CA TRP A 103 -17.57 -5.89 5.91
C TRP A 103 -18.84 -5.23 5.38
N ILE A 104 -19.14 -4.04 5.90
CA ILE A 104 -20.16 -3.14 5.35
C ILE A 104 -19.42 -1.92 4.83
N GLY A 105 -19.46 -1.70 3.52
CA GLY A 105 -18.90 -0.49 2.89
C GLY A 105 -19.94 0.62 2.85
N ILE A 106 -19.68 1.73 3.53
CA ILE A 106 -20.51 2.94 3.50
C ILE A 106 -19.68 4.06 2.89
N THR A 107 -20.22 4.73 1.88
CA THR A 107 -19.59 5.86 1.21
C THR A 107 -20.65 6.89 0.81
N GLY A 108 -20.23 8.12 0.58
CA GLY A 108 -21.11 9.24 0.27
C GLY A 108 -20.46 10.55 0.67
N THR A 109 -20.79 11.63 -0.03
CA THR A 109 -20.28 12.97 0.31
C THR A 109 -20.86 13.46 1.64
N ASN A 110 -22.12 13.09 1.91
CA ASN A 110 -22.85 13.42 3.13
C ASN A 110 -23.50 12.13 3.66
N GLY A 111 -23.55 12.00 4.99
CA GLY A 111 -24.08 10.83 5.69
C GLY A 111 -25.53 10.51 5.34
#